data_AF-A0A0F9MRH3-F1
#
_entry.id   AF-A0A0F9MRH3-F1
#
_cell.length_a   1.000
_cell.length_b   1.000
_cell.length_c   1.000
_cell.angle_alpha   90.00
_cell.angle_beta   90.00
_cell.angle_gamma   90.00
#
_symmetry.space_group_name_H-M   'P 1'
#
loop_
_entity.id
_entity.type
_entity.pdbx_description
1 polymer ?
#
loop_
_entity_poly.entity_id
_entity_poly.type
_entity_poly.pdbx_seq_one_letter_code
_entity_poly.pdbx_strand_id
1 'polypeptide(L)'
;MRDQRLIAIKDPRLRRIRDSLRKIIFLKTGELLRKDLSGPNWWALEGPFKASICCCSFCGKIDRDMVYDGKGRKWNCVECNKIFITLEKKFDVVLP
;
A
#
# COMPACT_ATOMS: atom_id res chain seq x y z
N MET A 1 2.11 -4.51 -25.41
CA MET A 1 2.28 -4.39 -23.94
C MET A 1 2.90 -3.04 -23.62
N ARG A 2 2.11 -2.06 -23.18
CA ARG A 2 2.66 -0.77 -22.73
C ARG A 2 2.94 -0.85 -21.24
N ASP A 3 4.24 -0.85 -20.91
CA ASP A 3 4.82 -0.29 -19.69
C ASP A 3 4.28 -0.81 -18.34
N GLN A 4 4.79 -1.96 -17.90
CA GLN A 4 4.79 -2.38 -16.50
C GLN A 4 5.79 -1.51 -15.70
N ARG A 5 5.55 -0.19 -15.60
CA ARG A 5 6.43 0.73 -14.87
C ARG A 5 6.17 0.62 -13.37
N LEU A 6 6.93 -0.25 -12.72
CA LEU A 6 6.96 -0.36 -11.26
C LEU A 6 7.63 0.88 -10.67
N ILE A 7 6.92 1.61 -9.82
CA ILE A 7 7.45 2.79 -9.13
C ILE A 7 7.82 2.40 -7.72
N ALA A 8 9.12 2.32 -7.43
CA ALA A 8 9.64 2.02 -6.11
C ALA A 8 10.03 3.29 -5.35
N ILE A 9 9.63 3.40 -4.09
CA ILE A 9 9.91 4.57 -3.26
C ILE A 9 11.11 4.29 -2.37
N LYS A 10 12.29 4.58 -2.91
CA LYS A 10 13.57 4.46 -2.21
C LYS A 10 14.03 5.79 -1.60
N ASP A 11 13.52 6.90 -2.12
CA ASP A 11 13.91 8.25 -1.70
C ASP A 11 13.55 8.51 -0.22
N PRO A 12 14.52 8.90 0.64
CA PRO A 12 14.28 9.16 2.05
C PRO A 12 13.29 10.30 2.33
N ARG A 13 13.24 11.34 1.48
CA ARG A 13 12.30 12.46 1.63
C ARG A 13 10.88 12.02 1.35
N LEU A 14 10.66 11.20 0.32
CA LEU A 14 9.35 10.61 0.03
C LEU A 14 8.89 9.68 1.16
N ARG A 15 9.83 8.93 1.76
CA ARG A 15 9.52 8.12 2.95
C ARG A 15 9.05 8.97 4.13
N ARG A 16 9.73 10.09 4.41
CA ARG A 16 9.29 11.04 5.46
C ARG A 16 7.91 11.62 5.20
N ILE A 17 7.58 11.98 3.95
CA ILE A 17 6.27 12.49 3.57
C ILE A 17 5.19 11.42 3.83
N ARG A 18 5.45 10.18 3.39
CA ARG A 18 4.57 9.03 3.62
C ARG A 18 4.37 8.74 5.11
N ASP A 19 5.43 8.81 5.92
CA ASP A 19 5.35 8.59 7.36
C ASP A 19 4.56 9.70 8.06
N SER A 20 4.69 10.93 7.60
CA SER A 20 3.88 12.05 8.06
C SER A 20 2.40 11.84 7.71
N LEU A 21 2.11 11.39 6.48
CA LEU A 21 0.75 11.04 6.07
C LEU A 21 0.15 9.94 6.95
N ARG A 22 0.91 8.89 7.28
CA ARG A 22 0.46 7.83 8.21
C ARG A 22 0.07 8.40 9.56
N LYS A 23 0.93 9.25 10.13
CA LYS A 23 0.65 9.90 11.42
C LYS A 23 -0.65 10.70 11.35
N ILE A 24 -0.86 11.48 10.30
CA ILE A 24 -2.11 12.25 10.12
C ILE A 24 -3.32 11.31 10.05
N ILE A 25 -3.24 10.22 9.29
CA ILE A 25 -4.33 9.23 9.20
C ILE A 25 -4.62 8.63 10.57
N PHE A 26 -3.61 8.11 11.28
CA PHE A 26 -3.81 7.49 12.59
C PHE A 26 -4.26 8.48 13.67
N LEU A 27 -3.73 9.71 13.68
CA LEU A 27 -4.14 10.77 14.61
C LEU A 27 -5.57 11.20 14.36
N LYS A 28 -5.96 11.41 13.08
CA LYS A 28 -7.36 11.69 12.73
C LYS A 28 -8.26 10.53 13.09
N THR A 29 -7.87 9.28 12.82
CA THR A 29 -8.64 8.11 13.24
C THR A 29 -8.83 8.09 14.76
N GLY A 30 -7.79 8.38 15.55
CA GLY A 30 -7.88 8.46 17.01
C GLY A 30 -8.68 9.65 17.55
N GLU A 31 -8.73 10.78 16.83
CA GLU A 31 -9.62 11.91 17.18
C GLU A 31 -11.08 11.64 16.80
N LEU A 32 -11.33 11.01 15.65
CA LEU A 32 -12.67 10.64 15.19
C LEU A 32 -13.27 9.54 16.07
N LEU A 33 -12.48 8.53 16.45
CA LEU A 33 -12.89 7.47 17.40
C LEU A 33 -13.22 8.00 18.79
N ARG A 34 -12.59 9.12 19.22
CA ARG A 34 -12.84 9.72 20.53
C ARG A 34 -14.09 10.61 20.57
N LYS A 35 -14.52 11.14 19.42
CA LYS A 35 -15.63 12.12 19.37
C LYS A 35 -16.99 11.51 19.14
N ASP A 36 -17.09 10.34 18.52
CA ASP A 36 -18.37 9.69 18.29
C ASP A 36 -18.27 8.16 18.51
N LEU A 37 -18.99 7.63 19.51
CA LEU A 37 -19.32 6.19 19.59
C LEU A 37 -20.24 5.74 18.42
N SER A 38 -20.61 6.68 17.56
CA SER A 38 -21.39 6.55 16.31
C SER A 38 -20.66 7.16 15.11
N GLY A 39 -19.34 7.36 15.19
CA GLY A 39 -18.53 7.99 14.14
C GLY A 39 -18.52 7.18 12.85
N PRO A 40 -18.09 7.76 11.71
CA PRO A 40 -17.99 7.05 10.44
C PRO A 40 -17.26 5.75 10.72
N ASN A 41 -17.92 4.61 10.45
CA ASN A 41 -17.36 3.35 10.90
C ASN A 41 -15.92 3.25 10.38
N TRP A 42 -15.02 2.78 11.23
CA TRP A 42 -13.60 2.83 10.93
C TRP A 42 -13.24 2.05 9.65
N TRP A 43 -14.10 1.10 9.20
CA TRP A 43 -13.98 0.40 7.92
C TRP A 43 -14.00 1.39 6.72
N ALA A 44 -14.65 2.56 6.84
CA ALA A 44 -14.68 3.60 5.81
C ALA A 44 -13.29 4.18 5.47
N LEU A 45 -12.36 4.19 6.44
CA LEU A 45 -10.97 4.61 6.24
C LEU A 45 -10.03 3.43 6.00
N GLU A 46 -10.39 2.24 6.46
CA GLU A 46 -9.58 1.03 6.33
C GLU A 46 -9.33 0.66 4.87
N GLY A 47 -10.36 0.68 4.04
CA GLY A 47 -10.25 0.38 2.60
C GLY A 47 -9.29 1.32 1.87
N PRO A 48 -9.52 2.64 1.89
CA PRO A 48 -8.61 3.62 1.31
C PRO A 48 -7.19 3.55 1.87
N PHE A 49 -7.04 3.29 3.18
CA PHE A 49 -5.73 3.13 3.80
C PHE A 49 -4.96 1.92 3.24
N LYS A 50 -5.61 0.75 3.16
CA LYS A 50 -5.01 -0.48 2.59
C LYS A 50 -4.71 -0.36 1.10
N ALA A 51 -5.47 0.48 0.38
CA ALA A 51 -5.22 0.79 -1.03
C ALA A 51 -4.13 1.86 -1.23
N SER A 52 -3.67 2.53 -0.18
CA SER A 52 -2.71 3.63 -0.28
C SER A 52 -1.26 3.17 -0.15
N ILE A 53 -0.35 4.05 -0.55
CA ILE A 53 1.09 3.98 -0.32
C ILE A 53 1.49 3.75 1.16
N CYS A 54 0.58 4.00 2.09
CA CYS A 54 0.85 3.89 3.50
C CYS A 54 0.88 2.44 4.00
N CYS A 55 0.30 1.49 3.27
CA CYS A 55 0.14 0.10 3.72
C CYS A 55 0.40 -0.89 2.57
N CYS A 56 1.09 -1.99 2.87
CA CYS A 56 1.19 -3.09 1.92
C CYS A 56 -0.17 -3.82 1.83
N SER A 57 -0.76 -3.86 0.64
CA SER A 57 -2.05 -4.52 0.41
C SER A 57 -2.06 -6.03 0.67
N PHE A 58 -0.87 -6.66 0.68
CA PHE A 58 -0.72 -8.10 0.92
C PHE A 58 -0.45 -8.45 2.39
N CYS A 59 0.59 -7.86 2.99
CA CYS A 59 1.03 -8.23 4.35
C CYS A 59 0.67 -7.21 5.43
N GLY A 60 0.03 -6.09 5.08
CA GLY A 60 -0.39 -5.05 6.02
C GLY A 60 0.76 -4.24 6.65
N LYS A 61 2.03 -4.57 6.34
CA LYS A 61 3.17 -3.84 6.87
C LYS A 61 3.17 -2.40 6.36
N ILE A 62 3.49 -1.48 7.25
CA ILE A 62 3.53 -0.05 6.96
C ILE A 62 4.98 0.47 6.96
N ASP A 63 5.92 -0.16 7.65
CA ASP A 63 7.30 0.31 7.79
C ASP A 63 8.18 0.09 6.54
N ARG A 64 7.76 -0.77 5.60
CA ARG A 64 8.59 -1.22 4.47
C ARG A 64 8.65 -0.22 3.31
N ASP A 65 9.66 -0.37 2.46
CA ASP A 65 9.70 0.31 1.16
C ASP A 65 8.58 -0.24 0.27
N MET A 66 7.90 0.66 -0.45
CA MET A 66 6.70 0.34 -1.23
C MET A 66 6.98 0.46 -2.73
N VAL A 67 6.27 -0.37 -3.49
CA VAL A 67 6.23 -0.39 -4.95
C VAL A 67 4.78 -0.29 -5.38
N TYR A 68 4.51 0.59 -6.35
CA TYR A 68 3.23 0.58 -7.03
C TYR A 68 3.23 -0.45 -8.15
N ASP A 69 2.33 -1.42 -8.05
CA ASP A 69 2.01 -2.33 -9.14
C ASP A 69 0.92 -1.69 -10.02
N GLY A 70 1.33 -1.25 -11.21
CA GLY A 70 0.41 -0.64 -12.18
C GLY A 70 -0.62 -1.62 -12.75
N LYS A 71 -0.33 -2.93 -12.76
CA LYS A 71 -1.25 -3.97 -13.27
C LYS A 71 -2.35 -4.24 -12.25
N GLY A 72 -1.95 -4.51 -11.00
CA GLY A 72 -2.88 -4.75 -9.89
C GLY A 72 -3.47 -3.48 -9.26
N ARG A 73 -3.05 -2.28 -9.71
CA ARG A 73 -3.44 -0.96 -9.16
C ARG A 73 -3.35 -0.90 -7.63
N LYS A 74 -2.27 -1.45 -7.08
CA LYS A 74 -2.10 -1.64 -5.64
C LYS A 74 -0.69 -1.33 -5.19
N TRP A 75 -0.57 -0.93 -3.94
CA TRP A 75 0.72 -0.75 -3.27
C TRP A 75 1.10 -2.04 -2.55
N ASN A 76 2.31 -2.51 -2.81
CA ASN A 76 2.91 -3.66 -2.16
C ASN A 76 4.25 -3.24 -1.56
N CYS A 77 4.66 -3.86 -0.46
CA CYS A 77 6.07 -3.73 -0.08
C CYS A 77 6.95 -4.42 -1.13
N VAL A 78 8.19 -3.96 -1.27
CA VAL A 78 9.16 -4.50 -2.24
C VAL A 78 9.28 -6.03 -2.12
N GLU A 79 9.28 -6.56 -0.90
CA GLU A 79 9.40 -7.99 -0.61
C GLU A 79 8.21 -8.78 -1.17
N CYS A 80 6.98 -8.39 -0.83
CA CYS A 80 5.77 -9.06 -1.33
C CYS A 80 5.62 -8.89 -2.84
N ASN A 81 6.01 -7.74 -3.39
CA ASN A 81 5.94 -7.51 -4.84
C ASN A 81 6.86 -8.46 -5.63
N LYS A 82 8.04 -8.79 -5.09
CA LYS A 82 8.94 -9.78 -5.71
C LYS A 82 8.31 -11.16 -5.81
N ILE A 83 7.54 -11.57 -4.80
CA ILE A 83 6.82 -12.85 -4.80
C ILE A 83 5.81 -12.86 -5.96
N PHE A 84 5.00 -11.81 -6.09
CA PHE A 84 4.01 -11.71 -7.17
C PHE A 84 4.65 -11.76 -8.56
N ILE A 85 5.69 -10.96 -8.81
CA ILE A 85 6.39 -10.98 -10.11
C ILE A 85 6.97 -12.36 -10.42
N THR A 86 7.51 -13.04 -9.40
CA THR A 86 8.10 -14.38 -9.58
C THR A 86 7.03 -15.42 -9.93
N LEU A 87 5.86 -15.34 -9.29
CA LEU A 87 4.73 -16.21 -9.60
C LEU A 87 4.20 -15.94 -11.00
N GLU A 88 3.98 -14.67 -11.37
CA GLU A 88 3.51 -14.30 -12.71
C GLU A 88 4.43 -14.83 -13.81
N LYS A 89 5.75 -14.64 -13.67
CA LYS A 89 6.72 -15.18 -14.62
C LYS A 89 6.67 -16.69 -14.75
N LYS A 90 6.35 -17.43 -13.67
CA LYS A 90 6.19 -18.88 -13.74
C LYS A 90 4.94 -19.28 -14.52
N PHE A 91 3.85 -18.53 -14.41
CA PHE A 91 2.63 -18.82 -15.15
C PHE A 91 2.73 -18.44 -16.63
N ASP A 92 3.40 -17.32 -16.96
CA ASP A 92 3.64 -16.91 -18.35
C ASP A 92 4.54 -17.90 -19.14
N VAL A 93 5.36 -18.69 -18.44
CA VAL A 93 6.21 -19.74 -19.06
C VAL A 93 5.44 -21.06 -19.27
N VAL A 94 4.30 -21.25 -18.60
CA VAL A 94 3.56 -22.53 -18.58
C VAL A 94 2.34 -22.52 -19.53
N LEU A 95 1.89 -21.36 -19.98
CA LEU A 95 0.78 -21.24 -20.94
C LEU A 95 1.29 -20.74 -22.31
N PRO A 96 1.30 -21.59 -23.36
CA PRO A 96 1.61 -21.17 -24.73
C PRO A 96 0.50 -20.31 -25.36
#